data_AF-A0A5Q0JVV3-F1
#
_entry.id   AF-A0A5Q0JVV3-F1
#
_cell.length_a   1.000
_cell.length_b   1.000
_cell.length_c   1.000
_cell.angle_alpha   90.00
_cell.angle_beta   90.00
_cell.angle_gamma   90.00
#
_symmetry.space_group_name_H-M   'P 1'
#
loop_
_entity.id
_entity.type
_entity.pdbx_description
1 polymer ?
#
loop_
_entity_poly.entity_id
_entity_poly.type
_entity_poly.pdbx_seq_one_letter_code
_entity_poly.pdbx_strand_id
1 'polypeptide(L)'
;MFNTRDLNPSETAFIKQQISRTKHILLILFVIAVLIISITAFAVYVELDENNLSVNLAFGMMILLISLLYYIFKGYQKHKINPAVYTDSGLYKRIYVQHGRSGRYYDTIDGISVSIPWHWRKYLKSQKTAITYEYVYRDKQVAATEGATRYVVAVNQVLTLDYELKHGLQKAKPPSFFGALCLFLLIPVLLSLFFSNDLDKALKIQQVFKNENRMIDLNSSNDLANVTSPSYLTIKKAWVHQFKSSTDYLGHYFLIAEAERNRIYNHPNSDFYYQLVSLPNHLVKPNKQSLETALKDYYHIKNLDYKQIPDSIWNKNVEEELRRKLKIYNRNILKAIEAQKILDSLQPKNPILSLDPHTFNAPKTALYSIKKSLENPVTVTGFYDPKENTLISISNQKRLNAKIRQTFGLVSICTIIIVFAGYTLIKIISSYRIRKQLVKNQLNKSNNTKLTM
;
A
#
# COMPACT_ATOMS: atom_id res chain seq x y z
N MET A 1 -43.79 -48.19 4.45
CA MET A 1 -43.98 -47.19 3.39
C MET A 1 -43.51 -45.85 3.94
N PHE A 2 -42.40 -45.30 3.44
CA PHE A 2 -41.94 -43.98 3.88
C PHE A 2 -42.87 -42.92 3.27
N ASN A 3 -43.44 -42.03 4.09
CA ASN A 3 -44.15 -40.85 3.58
C ASN A 3 -43.12 -39.95 2.89
N THR A 4 -43.01 -40.07 1.57
CA THR A 4 -42.11 -39.25 0.75
C THR A 4 -42.91 -38.15 0.08
N ARG A 5 -42.50 -36.89 0.30
CA ARG A 5 -42.90 -35.76 -0.55
C ARG A 5 -41.72 -35.37 -1.44
N ASP A 6 -41.99 -34.68 -2.54
CA ASP A 6 -40.94 -34.05 -3.32
C ASP A 6 -40.67 -32.62 -2.84
N LEU A 7 -39.43 -32.15 -3.04
CA LEU A 7 -39.10 -30.74 -2.90
C LEU A 7 -39.90 -29.89 -3.88
N ASN A 8 -40.43 -28.77 -3.41
CA ASN A 8 -41.07 -27.83 -4.33
C ASN A 8 -40.01 -27.11 -5.21
N PRO A 9 -40.41 -26.47 -6.33
CA PRO A 9 -39.47 -25.82 -7.25
C PRO A 9 -38.60 -24.74 -6.57
N SER A 10 -39.17 -24.01 -5.62
CA SER A 10 -38.48 -22.95 -4.87
C SER A 10 -37.43 -23.51 -3.91
N GLU A 11 -37.74 -24.60 -3.21
CA GLU A 11 -36.81 -25.34 -2.34
C GLU A 11 -35.67 -25.93 -3.16
N THR A 12 -35.99 -26.55 -4.31
CA THR A 12 -35.01 -27.12 -5.23
C THR A 12 -34.04 -26.05 -5.76
N ALA A 13 -34.58 -24.91 -6.22
CA ALA A 13 -33.76 -23.80 -6.70
C ALA A 13 -32.85 -23.23 -5.61
N PHE A 14 -33.37 -23.08 -4.38
CA PHE A 14 -32.59 -22.58 -3.26
C PHE A 14 -31.45 -23.52 -2.86
N ILE A 15 -31.70 -24.83 -2.80
CA ILE A 15 -30.68 -25.82 -2.44
C ILE A 15 -29.60 -25.88 -3.54
N LYS A 16 -29.98 -25.84 -4.83
CA LYS A 16 -29.02 -25.72 -5.94
C LYS A 16 -28.16 -24.46 -5.81
N GLN A 17 -28.77 -23.32 -5.47
CA GLN A 17 -28.07 -22.06 -5.29
C GLN A 17 -27.08 -22.09 -4.12
N GLN A 18 -27.42 -22.72 -3.00
CA GLN A 18 -26.53 -22.90 -1.85
C GLN A 18 -25.27 -23.71 -2.22
N ILE A 19 -25.42 -24.75 -3.02
CA ILE A 19 -24.30 -25.61 -3.44
C ILE A 19 -23.40 -24.87 -4.45
N SER A 20 -24.00 -24.09 -5.36
CA SER A 20 -23.26 -23.19 -6.28
C SER A 20 -22.48 -22.10 -5.53
N ARG A 21 -22.93 -21.69 -4.34
CA ARG A 21 -22.26 -20.70 -3.50
C ARG A 21 -20.92 -21.23 -2.95
N THR A 22 -20.84 -22.48 -2.53
CA THR A 22 -19.58 -23.11 -2.07
C THR A 22 -18.53 -23.09 -3.19
N LYS A 23 -18.97 -23.36 -4.42
CA LYS A 23 -18.16 -23.23 -5.64
C LYS A 23 -17.66 -21.80 -5.88
N HIS A 24 -18.49 -20.78 -5.63
CA HIS A 24 -18.06 -19.38 -5.76
C HIS A 24 -17.08 -18.95 -4.67
N ILE A 25 -17.22 -19.45 -3.43
CA ILE A 25 -16.27 -19.16 -2.33
C ILE A 25 -14.88 -19.73 -2.64
N LEU A 26 -14.82 -20.95 -3.18
CA LEU A 26 -13.55 -21.54 -3.61
C LEU A 26 -12.91 -20.75 -4.76
N LEU A 27 -13.72 -20.22 -5.69
CA LEU A 27 -13.25 -19.33 -6.74
C LEU A 27 -12.73 -17.99 -6.17
N ILE A 28 -13.33 -17.47 -5.10
CA ILE A 28 -12.87 -16.24 -4.42
C ILE A 28 -11.49 -16.46 -3.82
N LEU A 29 -11.33 -17.56 -3.07
CA LEU A 29 -10.03 -17.94 -2.49
C LEU A 29 -8.96 -18.12 -3.56
N PHE A 30 -9.33 -18.68 -4.73
CA PHE A 30 -8.44 -18.79 -5.88
C PHE A 30 -7.98 -17.44 -6.42
N VAL A 31 -8.92 -16.52 -6.70
CA VAL A 31 -8.56 -15.19 -7.22
C VAL A 31 -7.69 -14.44 -6.22
N ILE A 32 -7.99 -14.52 -4.92
CA ILE A 32 -7.17 -13.89 -3.86
C ILE A 32 -5.75 -14.47 -3.85
N ALA A 33 -5.61 -15.80 -3.90
CA ALA A 33 -4.29 -16.44 -3.92
C ALA A 33 -3.48 -16.00 -5.14
N VAL A 34 -4.11 -15.95 -6.33
CA VAL A 34 -3.47 -15.47 -7.56
C VAL A 34 -3.06 -14.00 -7.41
N LEU A 35 -3.91 -13.14 -6.84
CA LEU A 35 -3.67 -11.71 -6.70
C LEU A 35 -2.54 -11.41 -5.70
N ILE A 36 -2.52 -12.10 -4.55
CA ILE A 36 -1.44 -11.99 -3.57
C ILE A 36 -0.12 -12.44 -4.20
N ILE A 37 -0.10 -13.61 -4.84
CA ILE A 37 1.10 -14.15 -5.48
C ILE A 37 1.56 -13.23 -6.63
N SER A 38 0.65 -12.64 -7.40
CA SER A 38 0.99 -11.70 -8.48
C SER A 38 1.57 -10.39 -7.96
N ILE A 39 1.03 -9.86 -6.85
CA ILE A 39 1.58 -8.68 -6.17
C ILE A 39 2.96 -8.99 -5.58
N THR A 40 3.13 -10.15 -4.93
CA THR A 40 4.43 -10.58 -4.39
C THR A 40 5.43 -10.79 -5.51
N ALA A 41 5.02 -11.41 -6.62
CA ALA A 41 5.85 -11.56 -7.80
C ALA A 41 6.24 -10.20 -8.37
N PHE A 42 5.29 -9.27 -8.59
CA PHE A 42 5.56 -7.92 -9.10
C PHE A 42 6.50 -7.12 -8.20
N ALA A 43 6.30 -7.15 -6.87
CA ALA A 43 7.16 -6.46 -5.92
C ALA A 43 8.60 -7.01 -5.92
N VAL A 44 8.76 -8.32 -6.13
CA VAL A 44 10.07 -8.97 -6.24
C VAL A 44 10.70 -8.77 -7.64
N TYR A 45 9.88 -8.72 -8.71
CA TYR A 45 10.30 -8.55 -10.10
C TYR A 45 10.84 -7.15 -10.41
N VAL A 46 10.37 -6.13 -9.67
CA VAL A 46 10.87 -4.75 -9.82
C VAL A 46 12.32 -4.60 -9.33
N GLU A 47 12.81 -5.53 -8.50
CA GLU A 47 14.16 -5.47 -7.93
C GLU A 47 15.10 -6.62 -8.35
N LEU A 48 14.64 -7.71 -8.97
CA LEU A 48 15.48 -8.91 -9.22
C LEU A 48 15.33 -9.50 -10.64
N ASP A 49 16.48 -9.98 -11.15
CA ASP A 49 16.75 -10.50 -12.50
C ASP A 49 15.90 -11.73 -12.91
N GLU A 50 15.65 -11.90 -14.21
CA GLU A 50 14.66 -12.84 -14.80
C GLU A 50 14.98 -14.33 -14.54
N ASN A 51 16.20 -14.66 -14.10
CA ASN A 51 16.67 -16.03 -13.84
C ASN A 51 16.50 -16.51 -12.39
N ASN A 52 15.81 -15.75 -11.53
CA ASN A 52 15.69 -16.11 -10.12
C ASN A 52 14.79 -17.33 -9.91
N LEU A 53 15.38 -18.43 -9.41
CA LEU A 53 14.72 -19.70 -9.06
C LEU A 53 13.41 -19.51 -8.31
N SER A 54 13.34 -18.50 -7.45
CA SER A 54 12.17 -18.14 -6.62
C SER A 54 10.93 -17.80 -7.45
N VAL A 55 11.11 -17.14 -8.61
CA VAL A 55 10.03 -16.74 -9.52
C VAL A 55 9.50 -17.94 -10.29
N ASN A 56 10.39 -18.80 -10.79
CA ASN A 56 10.02 -20.06 -11.45
C ASN A 56 9.32 -21.03 -10.50
N LEU A 57 9.73 -21.07 -9.22
CA LEU A 57 9.05 -21.85 -8.17
C LEU A 57 7.64 -21.29 -7.87
N ALA A 58 7.47 -19.97 -7.86
CA ALA A 58 6.16 -19.34 -7.69
C ALA A 58 5.21 -19.64 -8.86
N PHE A 59 5.70 -19.62 -10.10
CA PHE A 59 4.96 -20.05 -11.30
C PHE A 59 4.63 -21.55 -11.28
N GLY A 60 5.58 -22.41 -10.85
CA GLY A 60 5.34 -23.84 -10.67
C GLY A 60 4.26 -24.14 -9.63
N MET A 61 4.28 -23.43 -8.49
CA MET A 61 3.22 -23.50 -7.49
C MET A 61 1.88 -22.98 -8.02
N MET A 62 1.88 -21.96 -8.90
CA MET A 62 0.67 -21.45 -9.56
C MET A 62 -0.01 -22.54 -10.40
N ILE A 63 0.75 -23.26 -11.23
CA ILE A 63 0.24 -24.35 -12.08
C ILE A 63 -0.32 -25.50 -11.22
N LEU A 64 0.37 -25.86 -10.13
CA LEU A 64 -0.10 -26.90 -9.19
C LEU A 64 -1.40 -26.49 -8.48
N LEU A 65 -1.51 -25.24 -8.02
CA LEU A 65 -2.73 -24.70 -7.41
C LEU A 65 -3.90 -24.66 -8.40
N ILE A 66 -3.66 -24.19 -9.63
CA ILE A 66 -4.66 -24.20 -10.72
C ILE A 66 -5.14 -25.63 -10.99
N SER A 67 -4.23 -26.59 -11.02
CA SER A 67 -4.53 -28.01 -11.26
C SER A 67 -5.36 -28.64 -10.14
N LEU A 68 -5.00 -28.36 -8.87
CA LEU A 68 -5.75 -28.81 -7.69
C LEU A 68 -7.18 -28.24 -7.68
N LEU A 69 -7.32 -26.97 -8.07
CA LEU A 69 -8.60 -26.27 -8.10
C LEU A 69 -9.48 -26.70 -9.28
N TYR A 70 -8.90 -26.96 -10.45
CA TYR A 70 -9.60 -27.59 -11.57
C TYR A 70 -10.17 -28.96 -11.16
N TYR A 71 -9.40 -29.75 -10.41
CA TYR A 71 -9.85 -31.03 -9.88
C TYR A 71 -11.05 -30.88 -8.93
N ILE A 72 -11.01 -29.92 -8.01
CA ILE A 72 -12.14 -29.62 -7.10
C ILE A 72 -13.36 -29.15 -7.90
N PHE A 73 -13.17 -28.28 -8.90
CA PHE A 73 -14.26 -27.71 -9.70
C PHE A 73 -14.95 -28.75 -10.59
N LYS A 74 -14.19 -29.71 -11.14
CA LYS A 74 -14.70 -30.83 -11.95
C LYS A 74 -15.67 -31.72 -11.17
N GLY A 75 -15.49 -31.85 -9.85
CA GLY A 75 -16.44 -32.55 -8.98
C GLY A 75 -17.81 -31.86 -8.96
N TYR A 76 -17.84 -30.56 -8.69
CA TYR A 76 -19.09 -29.80 -8.54
C TYR A 76 -19.96 -29.69 -9.81
N GLN A 77 -19.42 -29.94 -11.01
CA GLN A 77 -20.20 -29.89 -12.27
C GLN A 77 -21.18 -31.07 -12.45
N LYS A 78 -20.99 -32.19 -11.75
CA LYS A 78 -21.82 -33.41 -11.92
C LYS A 78 -22.97 -33.54 -10.93
N HIS A 79 -23.25 -32.50 -10.15
CA HIS A 79 -24.21 -32.57 -9.05
C HIS A 79 -25.67 -32.74 -9.51
N LYS A 80 -26.33 -33.81 -9.05
CA LYS A 80 -27.79 -34.00 -9.17
C LYS A 80 -28.41 -34.05 -7.77
N ILE A 81 -29.38 -33.17 -7.50
CA ILE A 81 -30.19 -33.22 -6.27
C ILE A 81 -31.22 -34.33 -6.45
N ASN A 82 -31.29 -35.26 -5.50
CA ASN A 82 -32.44 -36.15 -5.37
C ASN A 82 -33.58 -35.35 -4.71
N PRO A 83 -34.72 -35.12 -5.40
CA PRO A 83 -35.81 -34.29 -4.87
C PRO A 83 -36.63 -34.98 -3.77
N ALA A 84 -36.45 -36.29 -3.57
CA ALA A 84 -37.19 -37.04 -2.57
C ALA A 84 -36.85 -36.57 -1.14
N VAL A 85 -37.89 -36.18 -0.41
CA VAL A 85 -37.81 -35.79 1.01
C VAL A 85 -38.18 -36.98 1.87
N TYR A 86 -37.38 -37.21 2.90
CA TYR A 86 -37.53 -38.29 3.86
C TYR A 86 -37.77 -37.70 5.26
N THR A 87 -38.52 -38.42 6.08
CA THR A 87 -38.81 -38.03 7.46
C THR A 87 -38.14 -39.00 8.42
N ASP A 88 -37.55 -38.46 9.48
CA ASP A 88 -36.88 -39.23 10.53
C ASP A 88 -37.02 -38.47 11.86
N SER A 89 -36.69 -39.11 12.98
CA SER A 89 -36.73 -38.51 14.30
C SER A 89 -35.49 -38.83 15.11
N GLY A 90 -35.10 -37.93 16.00
CA GLY A 90 -33.95 -38.16 16.86
C GLY A 90 -33.52 -36.96 17.68
N LEU A 91 -32.53 -37.14 18.54
CA LEU A 91 -32.04 -36.09 19.41
C LEU A 91 -30.93 -35.28 18.73
N TYR A 92 -31.16 -33.98 18.62
CA TYR A 92 -30.16 -33.07 18.07
C TYR A 92 -28.99 -32.88 19.04
N LYS A 93 -27.77 -33.12 18.56
CA LYS A 93 -26.52 -32.81 19.27
C LYS A 93 -25.54 -32.11 18.33
N ARG A 94 -24.70 -31.26 18.91
CA ARG A 94 -23.54 -30.70 18.20
C ARG A 94 -22.28 -31.32 18.78
N ILE A 95 -21.59 -32.12 17.98
CA ILE A 95 -20.39 -32.83 18.40
C ILE A 95 -19.15 -32.15 17.83
N TYR A 96 -18.09 -32.07 18.62
CA TYR A 96 -16.77 -31.67 18.12
C TYR A 96 -16.02 -32.94 17.76
N VAL A 97 -15.60 -33.05 16.50
CA VAL A 97 -14.79 -34.18 16.02
C VAL A 97 -13.39 -33.65 15.72
N GLN A 98 -12.40 -34.25 16.38
CA GLN A 98 -11.00 -33.90 16.20
C GLN A 98 -10.36 -34.78 15.12
N HIS A 99 -9.72 -34.15 14.14
CA HIS A 99 -8.94 -34.79 13.08
C HIS A 99 -7.48 -34.30 13.18
N GLY A 100 -6.67 -35.01 13.96
CA GLY A 100 -5.28 -34.62 14.23
C GLY A 100 -5.18 -33.34 15.06
N ARG A 101 -4.43 -32.34 14.56
CA ARG A 101 -4.25 -31.03 15.23
C ARG A 101 -5.41 -30.06 15.01
N SER A 102 -6.35 -30.39 14.12
CA SER A 102 -7.52 -29.57 13.81
C SER A 102 -8.80 -30.32 14.17
N GLY A 103 -9.86 -29.63 14.56
CA GLY A 103 -11.17 -30.25 14.74
C GLY A 103 -12.29 -29.33 14.28
N ARG A 104 -13.47 -29.92 14.08
CA ARG A 104 -14.64 -29.22 13.55
C ARG A 104 -15.89 -29.65 14.29
N TYR A 105 -16.80 -28.71 14.48
CA TYR A 105 -18.14 -29.00 14.98
C TYR A 105 -19.05 -29.50 13.86
N TYR A 106 -19.70 -30.62 14.11
CA TYR A 106 -20.73 -31.20 13.25
C TYR A 106 -22.08 -31.15 13.95
N ASP A 107 -23.11 -30.82 13.18
CA ASP A 107 -24.50 -30.95 13.63
C ASP A 107 -24.92 -32.41 13.39
N THR A 108 -25.48 -33.06 14.42
CA THR A 108 -25.90 -34.46 14.37
C THR A 108 -27.32 -34.63 14.90
N ILE A 109 -28.04 -35.59 14.36
CA ILE A 109 -29.30 -36.08 14.92
C ILE A 109 -29.12 -37.59 15.11
N ASP A 110 -29.15 -38.05 16.36
CA ASP A 110 -28.82 -39.44 16.75
C ASP A 110 -27.51 -39.97 16.15
N GLY A 111 -26.47 -39.13 16.17
CA GLY A 111 -25.14 -39.49 15.68
C GLY A 111 -24.94 -39.38 14.17
N ILE A 112 -26.01 -39.16 13.39
CA ILE A 112 -25.93 -38.98 11.94
C ILE A 112 -25.59 -37.54 11.62
N SER A 113 -24.53 -37.30 10.84
CA SER A 113 -24.11 -35.96 10.42
C SER A 113 -25.11 -35.32 9.46
N VAL A 114 -25.67 -34.18 9.88
CA VAL A 114 -26.69 -33.44 9.15
C VAL A 114 -26.23 -32.01 8.87
N SER A 115 -26.66 -31.46 7.74
CA SER A 115 -26.49 -30.06 7.39
C SER A 115 -27.77 -29.30 7.70
N ILE A 116 -27.68 -28.39 8.67
CA ILE A 116 -28.82 -27.60 9.16
C ILE A 116 -28.57 -26.12 8.88
N PRO A 117 -29.58 -25.34 8.47
CA PRO A 117 -29.49 -23.90 8.40
C PRO A 117 -29.02 -23.30 9.74
N TRP A 118 -27.92 -22.53 9.71
CA TRP A 118 -27.26 -22.06 10.93
C TRP A 118 -28.19 -21.25 11.85
N HIS A 119 -29.16 -20.52 11.28
CA HIS A 119 -30.09 -19.68 12.02
C HIS A 119 -31.15 -20.47 12.79
N TRP A 120 -31.33 -21.76 12.51
CA TRP A 120 -32.21 -22.67 13.25
C TRP A 120 -31.55 -23.24 14.50
N ARG A 121 -30.22 -23.27 14.55
CA ARG A 121 -29.44 -23.93 15.61
C ARG A 121 -29.81 -23.48 17.02
N LYS A 122 -30.15 -22.20 17.23
CA LYS A 122 -30.52 -21.70 18.57
C LYS A 122 -31.79 -22.38 19.07
N TYR A 123 -32.79 -22.57 18.21
CA TYR A 123 -34.03 -23.28 18.53
C TYR A 123 -33.77 -24.77 18.76
N LEU A 124 -32.94 -25.40 17.93
CA LEU A 124 -32.64 -26.83 18.07
C LEU A 124 -31.90 -27.14 19.37
N LYS A 125 -30.95 -26.27 19.77
CA LYS A 125 -30.27 -26.39 21.06
C LYS A 125 -31.20 -26.28 22.27
N SER A 126 -32.35 -25.61 22.15
CA SER A 126 -33.32 -25.51 23.24
C SER A 126 -34.25 -26.72 23.34
N GLN A 127 -34.28 -27.61 22.34
CA GLN A 127 -35.06 -28.84 22.41
C GLN A 127 -34.32 -29.89 23.24
N LYS A 128 -34.96 -30.37 24.30
CA LYS A 128 -34.43 -31.45 25.16
C LYS A 128 -34.91 -32.84 24.74
N THR A 129 -35.90 -32.91 23.87
CA THR A 129 -36.54 -34.15 23.39
C THR A 129 -36.17 -34.43 21.94
N ALA A 130 -36.46 -35.64 21.49
CA ALA A 130 -36.32 -35.99 20.08
C ALA A 130 -37.14 -35.03 19.21
N ILE A 131 -36.54 -34.59 18.10
CA ILE A 131 -37.16 -33.76 17.09
C ILE A 131 -37.53 -34.64 15.89
N THR A 132 -38.64 -34.33 15.25
CA THR A 132 -38.99 -34.90 13.94
C THR A 132 -38.45 -33.97 12.87
N TYR A 133 -37.79 -34.49 11.83
CA TYR A 133 -37.20 -33.64 10.80
C TYR A 133 -37.37 -34.25 9.41
N GLU A 134 -37.51 -33.36 8.43
CA GLU A 134 -37.50 -33.71 7.02
C GLU A 134 -36.11 -33.41 6.44
N TYR A 135 -35.60 -34.31 5.61
CA TYR A 135 -34.31 -34.14 4.97
C TYR A 135 -34.28 -34.66 3.53
N VAL A 136 -33.32 -34.16 2.77
CA VAL A 136 -32.95 -34.68 1.45
C VAL A 136 -31.53 -35.24 1.48
N TYR A 137 -31.30 -36.30 0.71
CA TYR A 137 -29.95 -36.83 0.53
C TYR A 137 -29.11 -35.88 -0.31
N ARG A 138 -27.91 -35.61 0.18
CA ARG A 138 -26.88 -34.89 -0.57
C ARG A 138 -26.13 -35.86 -1.45
N ASP A 139 -25.75 -35.38 -2.63
CA ASP A 139 -24.83 -36.08 -3.51
C ASP A 139 -23.52 -36.42 -2.78
N LYS A 140 -22.98 -37.59 -3.08
CA LYS A 140 -21.79 -38.18 -2.43
C LYS A 140 -20.61 -37.21 -2.40
N GLN A 141 -20.40 -36.43 -3.46
CA GLN A 141 -19.30 -35.46 -3.51
C GLN A 141 -19.52 -34.25 -2.58
N VAL A 142 -20.73 -33.71 -2.53
CA VAL A 142 -21.08 -32.59 -1.63
C VAL A 142 -21.07 -33.07 -0.18
N ALA A 143 -21.57 -34.29 0.06
CA ALA A 143 -21.56 -34.92 1.36
C ALA A 143 -20.14 -35.14 1.91
N ALA A 144 -19.21 -35.60 1.07
CA ALA A 144 -17.80 -35.77 1.44
C ALA A 144 -17.13 -34.42 1.75
N THR A 145 -17.39 -33.39 0.94
CA THR A 145 -16.72 -32.09 1.09
C THR A 145 -17.25 -31.30 2.28
N GLU A 146 -18.57 -31.33 2.52
CA GLU A 146 -19.20 -30.59 3.62
C GLU A 146 -19.30 -31.40 4.92
N GLY A 147 -19.06 -32.72 4.86
CA GLY A 147 -19.10 -33.65 6.00
C GLY A 147 -20.50 -33.96 6.51
N ALA A 148 -21.51 -33.89 5.65
CA ALA A 148 -22.90 -34.17 6.00
C ALA A 148 -23.67 -34.76 4.81
N THR A 149 -24.24 -35.95 5.01
CA THR A 149 -24.96 -36.71 3.98
C THR A 149 -26.41 -36.29 3.83
N ARG A 150 -26.99 -35.64 4.85
CA ARG A 150 -28.39 -35.21 4.89
C ARG A 150 -28.49 -33.69 4.98
N TYR A 151 -29.39 -33.08 4.23
CA TYR A 151 -29.74 -31.67 4.34
C TYR A 151 -31.14 -31.51 4.92
N VAL A 152 -31.27 -30.86 6.07
CA VAL A 152 -32.54 -30.71 6.77
C VAL A 152 -33.35 -29.57 6.14
N VAL A 153 -34.59 -29.88 5.76
CA VAL A 153 -35.53 -28.96 5.09
C VAL A 153 -36.71 -28.55 5.98
N ALA A 154 -37.05 -29.34 7.00
CA ALA A 154 -38.01 -28.96 8.03
C ALA A 154 -37.71 -29.62 9.38
N VAL A 155 -38.14 -29.01 10.48
CA VAL A 155 -38.05 -29.55 11.84
C VAL A 155 -39.34 -29.30 12.61
N ASN A 156 -39.86 -30.35 13.25
CA ASN A 156 -41.05 -30.41 14.08
C ASN A 156 -42.32 -29.85 13.40
N GLN A 157 -42.32 -29.74 12.07
CA GLN A 157 -43.30 -28.98 11.29
C GLN A 157 -43.40 -27.48 11.70
N VAL A 158 -42.52 -27.00 12.58
CA VAL A 158 -42.48 -25.62 13.08
C VAL A 158 -41.55 -24.77 12.22
N LEU A 159 -40.35 -25.26 11.97
CA LEU A 159 -39.37 -24.59 11.12
C LEU A 159 -39.37 -25.27 9.77
N THR A 160 -39.71 -24.56 8.70
CA THR A 160 -39.74 -25.11 7.35
C THR A 160 -39.05 -24.18 6.36
N LEU A 161 -38.28 -24.76 5.44
CA LEU A 161 -37.63 -24.01 4.38
C LEU A 161 -38.67 -23.36 3.46
N ASP A 162 -39.78 -24.04 3.20
CA ASP A 162 -40.90 -23.51 2.41
C ASP A 162 -41.47 -22.20 2.98
N TYR A 163 -41.73 -22.16 4.31
CA TYR A 163 -42.20 -20.93 4.95
C TYR A 163 -41.18 -19.80 4.78
N GLU A 164 -39.90 -20.07 5.05
CA GLU A 164 -38.85 -19.04 4.95
C GLU A 164 -38.75 -18.49 3.53
N LEU A 165 -38.82 -19.34 2.51
CA LEU A 165 -38.78 -18.93 1.10
C LEU A 165 -39.98 -18.03 0.75
N LYS A 166 -41.19 -18.39 1.17
CA LYS A 166 -42.41 -17.60 0.96
C LYS A 166 -42.37 -16.24 1.66
N HIS A 167 -41.69 -16.15 2.82
CA HIS A 167 -41.68 -14.94 3.65
C HIS A 167 -40.40 -14.11 3.52
N GLY A 168 -39.60 -14.34 2.47
CA GLY A 168 -38.54 -13.42 2.08
C GLY A 168 -37.11 -13.89 2.35
N LEU A 169 -36.87 -15.18 2.60
CA LEU A 169 -35.51 -15.74 2.64
C LEU A 169 -34.76 -15.50 1.32
N GLN A 170 -35.46 -15.41 0.19
CA GLN A 170 -34.88 -15.05 -1.10
C GLN A 170 -34.30 -13.62 -1.13
N LYS A 171 -34.75 -12.72 -0.26
CA LYS A 171 -34.19 -11.37 -0.08
C LYS A 171 -32.87 -11.42 0.73
N ALA A 172 -32.68 -12.44 1.55
CA ALA A 172 -31.47 -12.69 2.33
C ALA A 172 -30.37 -13.38 1.48
N LYS A 173 -30.01 -12.71 0.37
CA LYS A 173 -29.01 -13.19 -0.58
C LYS A 173 -27.62 -13.18 0.06
N PRO A 174 -26.78 -14.18 -0.27
CA PRO A 174 -25.39 -14.15 0.14
C PRO A 174 -24.65 -12.95 -0.47
N PRO A 175 -23.52 -12.54 0.13
CA PRO A 175 -22.63 -11.56 -0.49
C PRO A 175 -22.25 -12.04 -1.89
N SER A 176 -22.22 -11.11 -2.85
CA SER A 176 -21.76 -11.41 -4.21
C SER A 176 -20.28 -11.78 -4.20
N PHE A 177 -19.85 -12.49 -5.24
CA PHE A 177 -18.44 -12.85 -5.45
C PHE A 177 -17.52 -11.63 -5.25
N PHE A 178 -17.82 -10.56 -5.98
CA PHE A 178 -17.04 -9.33 -5.95
C PHE A 178 -17.05 -8.66 -4.58
N GLY A 179 -18.21 -8.67 -3.90
CA GLY A 179 -18.33 -8.09 -2.57
C GLY A 179 -17.51 -8.82 -1.49
N ALA A 180 -17.50 -10.15 -1.56
CA ALA A 180 -16.68 -10.96 -0.66
C ALA A 180 -15.18 -10.75 -0.93
N LEU A 181 -14.77 -10.71 -2.20
CA LEU A 181 -13.40 -10.38 -2.59
C LEU A 181 -12.97 -9.01 -2.03
N CYS A 182 -13.81 -7.98 -2.17
CA CYS A 182 -13.52 -6.66 -1.61
C CYS A 182 -13.39 -6.67 -0.08
N LEU A 183 -14.18 -7.47 0.64
CA LEU A 183 -14.05 -7.60 2.09
C LEU A 183 -12.70 -8.18 2.53
N PHE A 184 -12.19 -9.17 1.78
CA PHE A 184 -10.87 -9.74 2.05
C PHE A 184 -9.74 -8.76 1.72
N LEU A 185 -9.88 -8.02 0.62
CA LEU A 185 -8.89 -7.01 0.20
C LEU A 185 -8.91 -5.75 1.07
N LEU A 186 -9.90 -5.58 1.96
CA LEU A 186 -10.04 -4.39 2.79
C LEU A 186 -8.81 -4.15 3.68
N ILE A 187 -8.27 -5.19 4.32
CA ILE A 187 -7.11 -5.05 5.22
C ILE A 187 -5.85 -4.61 4.45
N PRO A 188 -5.44 -5.31 3.37
CA PRO A 188 -4.33 -4.85 2.53
C PRO A 188 -4.51 -3.43 1.98
N VAL A 189 -5.73 -3.08 1.55
CA VAL A 189 -6.05 -1.74 1.03
C VAL A 189 -5.89 -0.67 2.11
N LEU A 190 -6.40 -0.92 3.32
CA LEU A 190 -6.24 0.02 4.43
C LEU A 190 -4.77 0.19 4.79
N LEU A 191 -4.00 -0.90 4.89
CA LEU A 191 -2.56 -0.82 5.16
C LEU A 191 -1.83 -0.03 4.06
N SER A 192 -2.13 -0.29 2.79
CA SER A 192 -1.53 0.45 1.66
C SER A 192 -1.84 1.94 1.71
N LEU A 193 -3.04 2.34 2.16
CA LEU A 193 -3.40 3.75 2.30
C LEU A 193 -2.73 4.40 3.52
N PHE A 194 -2.64 3.69 4.66
CA PHE A 194 -2.01 4.22 5.88
C PHE A 194 -0.48 4.31 5.80
N PHE A 195 0.18 3.41 5.07
CA PHE A 195 1.64 3.43 4.88
C PHE A 195 2.10 4.24 3.66
N SER A 196 1.17 4.69 2.82
CA SER A 196 1.47 5.52 1.65
C SER A 196 1.69 6.97 2.07
N ASN A 197 2.96 7.41 2.11
CA ASN A 197 3.33 8.84 2.25
C ASN A 197 2.96 9.69 1.02
N ASP A 198 2.38 9.08 -0.02
CA ASP A 198 2.17 9.71 -1.32
C ASP A 198 0.74 10.24 -1.54
N LEU A 199 -0.13 10.19 -0.52
CA LEU A 199 -1.52 10.67 -0.63
C LEU A 199 -1.60 12.15 -1.05
N ASP A 200 -0.66 12.98 -0.62
CA ASP A 200 -0.57 14.39 -1.02
C ASP A 200 -0.30 14.56 -2.53
N LYS A 201 0.35 13.58 -3.17
CA LYS A 201 0.58 13.60 -4.62
C LYS A 201 -0.73 13.39 -5.38
N ALA A 202 -1.67 12.60 -4.86
CA ALA A 202 -2.97 12.39 -5.51
C ALA A 202 -3.78 13.70 -5.57
N LEU A 203 -3.64 14.58 -4.58
CA LEU A 203 -4.28 15.91 -4.55
C LEU A 203 -3.72 16.85 -5.64
N LYS A 204 -2.52 16.58 -6.16
CA LYS A 204 -1.86 17.34 -7.23
C LYS A 204 -2.26 16.88 -8.64
N ILE A 205 -3.30 16.04 -8.80
CA ILE A 205 -3.75 15.52 -10.11
C ILE A 205 -4.04 16.62 -11.15
N GLN A 206 -4.44 17.81 -10.71
CA GLN A 206 -4.67 18.97 -11.59
C GLN A 206 -3.43 19.36 -12.40
N GLN A 207 -2.22 19.13 -11.86
CA GLN A 207 -0.95 19.41 -12.55
C GLN A 207 -0.74 18.51 -13.76
N VAL A 208 -1.31 17.30 -13.75
CA VAL A 208 -1.20 16.31 -14.84
C VAL A 208 -1.92 16.75 -16.11
N PHE A 209 -2.94 17.58 -15.98
CA PHE A 209 -3.73 18.10 -17.11
C PHE A 209 -3.11 19.34 -17.76
N LYS A 210 -2.02 19.87 -17.21
CA LYS A 210 -1.30 21.01 -17.78
C LYS A 210 -0.46 20.55 -18.98
N ASN A 211 -0.49 21.34 -20.05
CA ASN A 211 0.20 21.03 -21.30
C ASN A 211 1.47 21.88 -21.45
N GLU A 212 2.59 21.23 -21.72
CA GLU A 212 3.87 21.87 -22.03
C GLU A 212 3.78 22.75 -23.29
N ASN A 213 2.92 22.42 -24.26
CA ASN A 213 2.76 23.22 -25.48
C ASN A 213 2.01 24.55 -25.25
N ARG A 214 1.52 24.79 -24.03
CA ARG A 214 0.84 26.04 -23.64
C ARG A 214 1.62 26.70 -22.50
N MET A 215 2.88 27.06 -22.77
CA MET A 215 3.71 27.81 -21.84
C MET A 215 3.23 29.25 -21.71
N ILE A 216 3.33 29.78 -20.48
CA ILE A 216 3.15 31.19 -20.20
C ILE A 216 4.52 31.87 -20.36
N ASP A 217 4.63 32.78 -21.32
CA ASP A 217 5.82 33.60 -21.51
C ASP A 217 5.76 34.82 -20.60
N LEU A 218 6.74 34.95 -19.72
CA LEU A 218 6.95 36.10 -18.83
C LEU A 218 8.18 36.88 -19.29
N ASN A 219 8.06 38.20 -19.31
CA ASN A 219 9.17 39.07 -19.71
C ASN A 219 10.18 39.24 -18.56
N SER A 220 9.72 39.23 -17.31
CA SER A 220 10.54 39.41 -16.12
C SER A 220 10.07 38.55 -14.94
N SER A 221 10.91 38.44 -13.90
CA SER A 221 10.57 37.76 -12.66
C SER A 221 9.43 38.44 -11.87
N ASN A 222 9.18 39.73 -12.10
CA ASN A 222 8.12 40.47 -11.41
C ASN A 222 6.72 40.03 -11.89
N ASP A 223 6.62 39.55 -13.13
CA ASP A 223 5.36 39.11 -13.73
C ASP A 223 4.85 37.79 -13.11
N LEU A 224 5.69 37.12 -12.31
CA LEU A 224 5.37 35.86 -11.65
C LEU A 224 4.25 36.00 -10.61
N ALA A 225 4.09 37.18 -10.00
CA ALA A 225 3.01 37.46 -9.05
C ALA A 225 1.62 37.29 -9.67
N ASN A 226 1.50 37.40 -11.00
CA ASN A 226 0.25 37.23 -11.73
C ASN A 226 -0.09 35.75 -11.99
N VAL A 227 0.83 34.82 -11.71
CA VAL A 227 0.64 33.38 -11.94
C VAL A 227 0.12 32.72 -10.66
N THR A 228 -1.21 32.57 -10.58
CA THR A 228 -1.89 32.04 -9.38
C THR A 228 -2.11 30.52 -9.40
N SER A 229 -1.82 29.84 -10.51
CA SER A 229 -2.04 28.40 -10.65
C SER A 229 -0.83 27.66 -11.23
N PRO A 230 -0.62 26.37 -10.87
CA PRO A 230 0.50 25.59 -11.38
C PRO A 230 0.51 25.53 -12.90
N SER A 231 1.61 25.93 -13.53
CA SER A 231 1.69 26.14 -14.98
C SER A 231 3.11 25.96 -15.51
N TYR A 232 3.22 25.58 -16.78
CA TYR A 232 4.49 25.66 -17.51
C TYR A 232 4.76 27.11 -17.87
N LEU A 233 5.98 27.58 -17.64
CA LEU A 233 6.34 28.96 -17.90
C LEU A 233 7.77 29.11 -18.38
N THR A 234 8.00 30.22 -19.09
CA THR A 234 9.30 30.68 -19.56
C THR A 234 9.51 32.12 -19.11
N ILE A 235 10.57 32.39 -18.34
CA ILE A 235 10.96 33.74 -17.91
C ILE A 235 12.16 34.15 -18.76
N LYS A 236 11.98 35.14 -19.63
CA LYS A 236 13.01 35.54 -20.61
C LYS A 236 14.18 36.32 -19.99
N LYS A 237 13.91 37.15 -18.98
CA LYS A 237 14.92 37.94 -18.26
C LYS A 237 14.90 37.60 -16.77
N ALA A 238 15.53 36.49 -16.43
CA ALA A 238 15.67 36.03 -15.05
C ALA A 238 17.08 36.28 -14.51
N TRP A 239 17.17 36.80 -13.29
CA TRP A 239 18.42 36.85 -12.54
C TRP A 239 18.50 35.63 -11.63
N VAL A 240 19.49 34.77 -11.87
CA VAL A 240 19.62 33.50 -11.15
C VAL A 240 20.87 33.54 -10.28
N HIS A 241 20.67 33.50 -8.96
CA HIS A 241 21.76 33.29 -8.01
C HIS A 241 22.03 31.79 -7.88
N GLN A 242 23.27 31.38 -8.13
CA GLN A 242 23.71 30.00 -8.02
C GLN A 242 24.62 29.85 -6.81
N PHE A 243 24.25 29.00 -5.86
CA PHE A 243 25.08 28.68 -4.71
C PHE A 243 25.53 27.22 -4.81
N LYS A 244 26.83 26.98 -4.95
CA LYS A 244 27.41 25.62 -4.95
C LYS A 244 28.48 25.56 -3.89
N SER A 245 28.42 24.60 -2.98
CA SER A 245 29.56 24.34 -2.09
C SER A 245 30.50 23.32 -2.74
N SER A 246 31.72 23.18 -2.22
CA SER A 246 32.65 22.12 -2.66
C SER A 246 32.13 20.69 -2.41
N THR A 247 31.12 20.54 -1.54
CA THR A 247 30.50 19.26 -1.15
C THR A 247 29.11 19.05 -1.77
N ASP A 248 28.50 20.09 -2.33
CA ASP A 248 27.17 20.06 -2.95
C ASP A 248 27.28 20.20 -4.48
N TYR A 249 27.37 19.05 -5.15
CA TYR A 249 27.48 18.96 -6.61
C TYR A 249 26.26 19.55 -7.35
N LEU A 250 25.08 19.52 -6.73
CA LEU A 250 23.86 20.02 -7.35
C LEU A 250 23.68 21.50 -7.06
N GLY A 251 23.95 21.97 -5.84
CA GLY A 251 23.83 23.37 -5.44
C GLY A 251 22.38 23.84 -5.26
N HIS A 252 22.24 25.05 -4.71
CA HIS A 252 20.97 25.76 -4.58
C HIS A 252 20.88 26.89 -5.60
N TYR A 253 19.73 27.01 -6.28
CA TYR A 253 19.52 28.03 -7.29
C TYR A 253 18.27 28.83 -6.95
N PHE A 254 18.39 30.15 -7.03
CA PHE A 254 17.30 31.05 -6.69
C PHE A 254 17.08 32.06 -7.80
N LEU A 255 15.81 32.26 -8.15
CA LEU A 255 15.42 33.44 -8.89
C LEU A 255 15.42 34.64 -7.94
N ILE A 256 16.05 35.74 -8.33
CA ILE A 256 16.15 36.95 -7.51
C ILE A 256 15.68 38.19 -8.28
N ALA A 257 15.24 39.21 -7.56
CA ALA A 257 14.91 40.51 -8.15
C ALA A 257 16.19 41.25 -8.60
N GLU A 258 16.05 42.17 -9.55
CA GLU A 258 17.18 42.96 -10.05
C GLU A 258 17.86 43.81 -8.96
N ALA A 259 17.08 44.37 -8.04
CA ALA A 259 17.63 45.12 -6.89
C ALA A 259 18.52 44.23 -6.01
N GLU A 260 18.10 42.98 -5.76
CA GLU A 260 18.86 42.02 -4.98
C GLU A 260 20.11 41.53 -5.75
N ARG A 261 19.98 41.34 -7.07
CA ARG A 261 21.11 41.08 -7.96
C ARG A 261 22.15 42.19 -7.87
N ASN A 262 21.74 43.45 -7.93
CA ASN A 262 22.65 44.61 -7.85
C ASN A 262 23.34 44.70 -6.48
N ARG A 263 22.63 44.39 -5.39
CA ARG A 263 23.21 44.30 -4.04
C ARG A 263 24.34 43.27 -3.98
N ILE A 264 24.11 42.07 -4.51
CA ILE A 264 25.08 40.97 -4.49
C ILE A 264 26.24 41.24 -5.46
N TYR A 265 25.94 41.69 -6.68
CA TYR A 265 26.93 41.93 -7.73
C TYR A 265 27.91 43.06 -7.37
N ASN A 266 27.40 44.15 -6.76
CA ASN A 266 28.22 45.30 -6.37
C ASN A 266 28.87 45.16 -4.98
N HIS A 267 28.65 44.03 -4.28
CA HIS A 267 29.28 43.80 -2.98
C HIS A 267 30.81 43.69 -3.14
N PRO A 268 31.63 44.24 -2.23
CA PRO A 268 33.09 44.21 -2.33
C PRO A 268 33.69 42.79 -2.49
N ASN A 269 32.99 41.79 -1.95
CA ASN A 269 33.38 40.38 -2.02
C ASN A 269 32.68 39.59 -3.13
N SER A 270 32.01 40.23 -4.09
CA SER A 270 31.21 39.53 -5.12
C SER A 270 32.06 38.68 -6.08
N ASP A 271 33.35 38.99 -6.22
CA ASP A 271 34.32 38.22 -7.00
C ASP A 271 34.73 36.88 -6.34
N PHE A 272 34.19 36.57 -5.17
CA PHE A 272 34.47 35.34 -4.45
C PHE A 272 34.00 34.07 -5.21
N TYR A 273 34.83 33.03 -5.20
CA TYR A 273 34.59 31.77 -5.95
C TYR A 273 34.17 30.63 -5.03
N TYR A 274 33.08 29.97 -5.41
CA TYR A 274 32.43 28.86 -4.67
C TYR A 274 33.30 27.60 -4.50
N GLN A 275 34.10 27.27 -5.51
CA GLN A 275 34.83 25.99 -5.62
C GLN A 275 35.91 25.80 -4.53
N LEU A 276 36.30 26.88 -3.84
CA LEU A 276 37.41 26.88 -2.89
C LEU A 276 36.96 26.87 -1.42
N VAL A 277 35.66 26.78 -1.14
CA VAL A 277 35.15 26.85 0.24
C VAL A 277 34.90 25.47 0.83
N SER A 278 35.70 25.13 1.84
CA SER A 278 35.31 24.12 2.84
C SER A 278 34.52 24.82 3.94
N LEU A 279 33.30 24.36 4.20
CA LEU A 279 32.48 24.92 5.28
C LEU A 279 33.05 24.48 6.65
N PRO A 280 32.91 25.31 7.71
CA PRO A 280 33.47 25.00 9.03
C PRO A 280 33.01 23.65 9.59
N ASN A 281 31.76 23.28 9.35
CA ASN A 281 31.15 22.01 9.80
C ASN A 281 31.73 20.76 9.11
N HIS A 282 32.44 20.91 7.99
CA HIS A 282 33.11 19.81 7.29
C HIS A 282 34.56 19.62 7.72
N LEU A 283 35.10 20.51 8.56
CA LEU A 283 36.46 20.39 9.10
C LEU A 283 36.42 19.65 10.44
N VAL A 284 37.08 18.50 10.49
CA VAL A 284 37.16 17.68 11.73
C VAL A 284 38.39 18.10 12.52
N LYS A 285 38.18 18.45 13.79
CA LYS A 285 39.27 18.76 14.71
C LYS A 285 40.13 17.49 14.93
N PRO A 286 41.45 17.54 14.68
CA PRO A 286 42.34 16.43 14.95
C PRO A 286 42.24 16.00 16.41
N ASN A 287 42.13 14.69 16.63
CA ASN A 287 42.12 14.11 17.97
C ASN A 287 43.29 13.13 18.10
N LYS A 288 43.83 13.01 19.32
CA LYS A 288 45.04 12.22 19.58
C LYS A 288 44.85 10.74 19.30
N GLN A 289 43.72 10.17 19.73
CA GLN A 289 43.45 8.74 19.65
C GLN A 289 43.31 8.24 18.20
N SER A 290 42.54 8.94 17.36
CA SER A 290 42.42 8.63 15.92
C SER A 290 43.74 8.86 15.18
N LEU A 291 44.56 9.82 15.61
CA LEU A 291 45.87 10.06 15.02
C LEU A 291 46.86 8.95 15.37
N GLU A 292 46.85 8.46 16.61
CA GLU A 292 47.63 7.29 17.03
C GLU A 292 47.25 6.05 16.23
N THR A 293 45.96 5.81 16.01
CA THR A 293 45.49 4.69 15.16
C THR A 293 45.97 4.85 13.72
N ALA A 294 45.79 6.02 13.11
CA ALA A 294 46.21 6.27 11.73
C ALA A 294 47.74 6.17 11.55
N LEU A 295 48.52 6.57 12.56
CA LEU A 295 49.97 6.40 12.54
C LEU A 295 50.34 4.92 12.64
N LYS A 296 49.73 4.14 13.54
CA LYS A 296 49.95 2.69 13.60
C LYS A 296 49.66 2.01 12.27
N ASP A 297 48.54 2.36 11.63
CA ASP A 297 48.15 1.85 10.32
C ASP A 297 49.18 2.22 9.24
N TYR A 298 49.68 3.45 9.25
CA TYR A 298 50.73 3.89 8.32
C TYR A 298 52.04 3.11 8.48
N TYR A 299 52.51 2.90 9.71
CA TYR A 299 53.73 2.12 9.99
C TYR A 299 53.54 0.65 9.57
N HIS A 300 52.37 0.07 9.82
CA HIS A 300 52.01 -1.28 9.36
C HIS A 300 52.05 -1.38 7.82
N ILE A 301 51.46 -0.43 7.10
CA ILE A 301 51.46 -0.38 5.62
C ILE A 301 52.88 -0.22 5.05
N LYS A 302 53.78 0.45 5.79
CA LYS A 302 55.19 0.64 5.40
C LYS A 302 56.11 -0.51 5.82
N ASN A 303 55.58 -1.61 6.36
CA ASN A 303 56.35 -2.73 6.91
C ASN A 303 57.38 -2.27 7.97
N LEU A 304 57.05 -1.23 8.74
CA LEU A 304 57.87 -0.74 9.84
C LEU A 304 57.25 -1.19 11.17
N ASP A 305 58.04 -1.86 12.03
CA ASP A 305 57.55 -2.32 13.33
C ASP A 305 57.58 -1.17 14.36
N TYR A 306 56.44 -0.48 14.48
CA TYR A 306 56.30 0.62 15.43
C TYR A 306 56.47 0.18 16.90
N LYS A 307 56.37 -1.12 17.21
CA LYS A 307 56.58 -1.66 18.58
C LYS A 307 58.04 -1.63 19.02
N GLN A 308 58.98 -1.41 18.09
CA GLN A 308 60.41 -1.25 18.40
C GLN A 308 60.77 0.20 18.77
N ILE A 309 59.84 1.16 18.61
CA ILE A 309 60.03 2.55 18.99
C ILE A 309 59.75 2.68 20.50
N PRO A 310 60.67 3.21 21.31
CA PRO A 310 60.42 3.47 22.72
C PRO A 310 59.18 4.34 22.93
N ASP A 311 58.34 4.00 23.92
CA ASP A 311 57.08 4.71 24.20
C ASP A 311 57.27 6.23 24.38
N SER A 312 58.41 6.66 24.93
CA SER A 312 58.75 8.08 25.07
C SER A 312 58.94 8.79 23.73
N ILE A 313 59.57 8.13 22.77
CA ILE A 313 59.80 8.64 21.40
C ILE A 313 58.50 8.57 20.60
N TRP A 314 57.74 7.48 20.72
CA TRP A 314 56.43 7.33 20.09
C TRP A 314 55.46 8.43 20.52
N ASN A 315 55.30 8.63 21.83
CA ASN A 315 54.41 9.66 22.37
C ASN A 315 54.85 11.07 21.96
N LYS A 316 56.16 11.34 21.89
CA LYS A 316 56.68 12.61 21.38
C LYS A 316 56.33 12.82 19.90
N ASN A 317 56.48 11.81 19.05
CA ASN A 317 56.16 11.88 17.63
C ASN A 317 54.65 12.10 17.39
N VAL A 318 53.80 11.39 18.14
CA VAL A 318 52.34 11.57 18.12
C VAL A 318 51.96 13.00 18.51
N GLU A 319 52.58 13.54 19.56
CA GLU A 319 52.30 14.88 20.06
C GLU A 319 52.77 15.98 19.07
N GLU A 320 53.93 15.79 18.44
CA GLU A 320 54.43 16.70 17.40
C GLU A 320 53.54 16.68 16.14
N GLU A 321 53.10 15.50 15.71
CA GLU A 321 52.18 15.36 14.58
C GLU A 321 50.79 15.93 14.90
N LEU A 322 50.28 15.72 16.12
CA LEU A 322 49.06 16.34 16.62
C LEU A 322 49.16 17.87 16.58
N ARG A 323 50.26 18.45 17.08
CA ARG A 323 50.52 19.90 17.02
C ARG A 323 50.54 20.41 15.58
N ARG A 324 51.19 19.68 14.66
CA ARG A 324 51.22 20.02 13.22
C ARG A 324 49.82 20.03 12.62
N LYS A 325 49.03 18.97 12.87
CA LYS A 325 47.65 18.85 12.37
C LYS A 325 46.73 19.90 12.98
N LEU A 326 46.85 20.20 14.27
CA LEU A 326 46.09 21.26 14.95
C LEU A 326 46.42 22.64 14.37
N LYS A 327 47.68 22.92 14.06
CA LYS A 327 48.09 24.17 13.39
C LYS A 327 47.44 24.31 12.01
N ILE A 328 47.41 23.23 11.21
CA ILE A 328 46.75 23.20 9.90
C ILE A 328 45.23 23.38 10.05
N TYR A 329 44.61 22.65 10.99
CA TYR A 329 43.18 22.76 11.29
C TYR A 329 42.81 24.20 11.69
N ASN A 330 43.54 24.80 12.63
CA ASN A 330 43.29 26.17 13.09
C ASN A 330 43.42 27.20 11.96
N ARG A 331 44.38 27.02 11.05
CA ARG A 331 44.49 27.88 9.86
C ARG A 331 43.30 27.69 8.91
N ASN A 332 42.88 26.46 8.67
CA ASN A 332 41.81 26.15 7.73
C ASN A 332 40.43 26.52 8.28
N ILE A 333 40.17 26.34 9.57
CA ILE A 333 38.90 26.70 10.20
C ILE A 333 38.70 28.22 10.20
N LEU A 334 39.75 29.01 10.41
CA LEU A 334 39.66 30.47 10.32
C LEU A 334 39.29 30.92 8.89
N LYS A 335 39.95 30.35 7.87
CA LYS A 335 39.61 30.59 6.47
C LYS A 335 38.18 30.15 6.14
N ALA A 336 37.74 29.02 6.65
CA ALA A 336 36.38 28.50 6.47
C ALA A 336 35.33 29.42 7.11
N ILE A 337 35.59 29.93 8.32
CA ILE A 337 34.72 30.89 9.01
C ILE A 337 34.64 32.20 8.23
N GLU A 338 35.76 32.72 7.72
CA GLU A 338 35.79 33.92 6.91
C GLU A 338 35.04 33.74 5.59
N ALA A 339 35.27 32.62 4.90
CA ALA A 339 34.53 32.26 3.69
C ALA A 339 33.02 32.14 3.96
N GLN A 340 32.62 31.52 5.07
CA GLN A 340 31.21 31.43 5.48
C GLN A 340 30.60 32.82 5.66
N LYS A 341 31.28 33.74 6.37
CA LYS A 341 30.79 35.12 6.55
C LYS A 341 30.58 35.84 5.22
N ILE A 342 31.50 35.65 4.28
CA ILE A 342 31.38 36.21 2.92
C ILE A 342 30.15 35.61 2.21
N LEU A 343 30.00 34.29 2.24
CA LEU A 343 28.88 33.60 1.63
C LEU A 343 27.53 34.00 2.24
N ASP A 344 27.45 34.11 3.57
CA ASP A 344 26.25 34.58 4.29
C ASP A 344 25.87 36.02 3.87
N SER A 345 26.87 36.89 3.66
CA SER A 345 26.63 38.27 3.22
C SER A 345 26.11 38.37 1.78
N LEU A 346 26.48 37.39 0.94
CA LEU A 346 26.13 37.29 -0.48
C LEU A 346 24.90 36.41 -0.75
N GLN A 347 24.39 35.70 0.26
CA GLN A 347 23.18 34.91 0.14
C GLN A 347 21.98 35.82 -0.18
N PRO A 348 21.05 35.39 -1.06
CA PRO A 348 19.82 36.13 -1.32
C PRO A 348 19.01 36.30 -0.04
N LYS A 349 18.67 37.55 0.30
CA LYS A 349 17.81 37.87 1.44
C LYS A 349 16.34 37.60 1.13
N ASN A 350 15.92 37.94 -0.08
CA ASN A 350 14.56 37.81 -0.56
C ASN A 350 14.53 37.05 -1.90
N PRO A 351 14.76 35.73 -1.90
CA PRO A 351 14.60 34.92 -3.11
C PRO A 351 13.13 34.93 -3.56
N ILE A 352 12.90 35.06 -4.87
CA ILE A 352 11.56 35.02 -5.45
C ILE A 352 11.03 33.58 -5.44
N LEU A 353 11.85 32.63 -5.91
CA LEU A 353 11.53 31.19 -5.90
C LEU A 353 12.80 30.34 -6.00
N SER A 354 12.69 29.07 -5.64
CA SER A 354 13.74 28.07 -5.78
C SER A 354 13.70 27.36 -7.14
N LEU A 355 14.87 27.15 -7.75
CA LEU A 355 15.04 26.62 -9.10
C LEU A 355 15.71 25.24 -9.08
N ASP A 356 15.18 24.32 -9.86
CA ASP A 356 15.87 23.07 -10.23
C ASP A 356 17.05 23.39 -11.19
N PRO A 357 18.25 22.82 -11.00
CA PRO A 357 19.42 23.03 -11.85
C PRO A 357 19.16 22.87 -13.35
N HIS A 358 18.18 22.06 -13.75
CA HIS A 358 17.89 21.77 -15.15
C HIS A 358 16.86 22.71 -15.79
N THR A 359 16.54 23.83 -15.14
CA THR A 359 15.55 24.82 -15.63
C THR A 359 16.17 25.94 -16.46
N PHE A 360 17.50 26.03 -16.51
CA PHE A 360 18.23 27.03 -17.27
C PHE A 360 19.60 26.52 -17.66
N ASN A 361 20.20 27.12 -18.68
CA ASN A 361 21.57 26.82 -19.11
C ASN A 361 22.53 27.88 -18.55
N ALA A 362 23.32 27.52 -17.54
CA ALA A 362 24.38 28.39 -17.04
C ALA A 362 25.63 28.32 -17.94
N PRO A 363 26.29 29.45 -18.25
CA PRO A 363 27.61 29.45 -18.88
C PRO A 363 28.62 28.67 -18.03
N LYS A 364 29.46 27.82 -18.64
CA LYS A 364 30.47 27.01 -17.92
C LYS A 364 31.39 27.88 -17.02
N THR A 365 31.71 29.08 -17.48
CA THR A 365 32.55 30.07 -16.78
C THR A 365 31.87 30.74 -15.58
N ALA A 366 30.55 30.63 -15.47
CA ALA A 366 29.72 31.23 -14.43
C ALA A 366 29.28 30.24 -13.34
N LEU A 367 29.56 28.94 -13.51
CA LEU A 367 29.12 27.86 -12.60
C LEU A 367 29.68 27.98 -11.17
N TYR A 368 30.76 28.75 -10.97
CA TYR A 368 31.49 28.82 -9.70
C TYR A 368 31.83 30.25 -9.25
N SER A 369 31.35 31.28 -9.96
CA SER A 369 31.59 32.68 -9.63
C SER A 369 30.27 33.42 -9.45
N ILE A 370 30.08 34.01 -8.26
CA ILE A 370 28.87 34.76 -7.88
C ILE A 370 28.64 35.89 -8.88
N LYS A 371 29.67 36.72 -9.09
CA LYS A 371 29.60 37.87 -9.98
C LYS A 371 29.31 37.47 -11.43
N LYS A 372 30.06 36.50 -11.97
CA LYS A 372 29.86 36.04 -13.36
C LYS A 372 28.47 35.44 -13.59
N SER A 373 27.91 34.74 -12.60
CA SER A 373 26.53 34.21 -12.71
C SER A 373 25.45 35.29 -12.76
N LEU A 374 25.79 36.53 -12.37
CA LEU A 374 24.86 37.66 -12.28
C LEU A 374 25.14 38.74 -13.34
N GLU A 375 26.11 38.56 -14.22
CA GLU A 375 26.46 39.54 -15.27
C GLU A 375 25.31 39.76 -16.25
N ASN A 376 24.72 38.67 -16.76
CA ASN A 376 23.66 38.71 -17.76
C ASN A 376 22.41 37.97 -17.27
N PRO A 377 21.21 38.47 -17.59
CA PRO A 377 19.99 37.72 -17.31
C PRO A 377 19.93 36.49 -18.21
N VAL A 378 19.30 35.42 -17.71
CA VAL A 378 19.15 34.16 -18.43
C VAL A 378 17.68 33.85 -18.68
N THR A 379 17.41 32.97 -19.64
CA THR A 379 16.09 32.38 -19.82
C THR A 379 15.94 31.18 -18.90
N VAL A 380 14.86 31.15 -18.13
CA VAL A 380 14.47 30.03 -17.25
C VAL A 380 13.17 29.42 -17.77
N THR A 381 13.13 28.11 -17.93
CA THR A 381 11.94 27.38 -18.41
C THR A 381 11.66 26.18 -17.52
N GLY A 382 10.40 25.99 -17.14
CA GLY A 382 10.00 24.85 -16.32
C GLY A 382 8.53 24.86 -15.91
N PHE A 383 8.20 24.02 -14.93
CA PHE A 383 6.89 23.97 -14.30
C PHE A 383 6.93 24.66 -12.95
N TYR A 384 6.11 25.69 -12.78
CA TYR A 384 6.02 26.47 -11.55
C TYR A 384 4.83 26.05 -10.71
N ASP A 385 5.04 25.83 -9.42
CA ASP A 385 4.00 25.63 -8.43
C ASP A 385 3.97 26.82 -7.44
N PRO A 386 2.95 27.71 -7.52
CA PRO A 386 2.83 28.87 -6.64
C PRO A 386 2.71 28.53 -5.15
N LYS A 387 2.28 27.30 -4.80
CA LYS A 387 2.17 26.90 -3.40
C LYS A 387 3.52 26.54 -2.79
N GLU A 388 4.41 25.98 -3.61
CA GLU A 388 5.72 25.50 -3.19
C GLU A 388 6.81 26.56 -3.44
N ASN A 389 6.50 27.65 -4.15
CA ASN A 389 7.47 28.64 -4.62
C ASN A 389 8.70 27.99 -5.25
N THR A 390 8.44 26.98 -6.09
CA THR A 390 9.47 26.23 -6.80
C THR A 390 9.16 26.16 -8.28
N LEU A 391 10.21 26.18 -9.08
CA LEU A 391 10.14 25.92 -10.52
C LEU A 391 11.06 24.75 -10.82
N ILE A 392 10.46 23.66 -11.29
CA ILE A 392 11.15 22.41 -11.59
C ILE A 392 11.27 22.20 -13.09
N SER A 393 12.28 21.45 -13.52
CA SER A 393 12.48 21.19 -14.94
C SER A 393 11.31 20.40 -15.52
N ILE A 394 11.06 20.61 -16.82
CA ILE A 394 10.02 19.88 -17.56
C ILE A 394 10.21 18.35 -17.41
N SER A 395 11.46 17.90 -17.44
CA SER A 395 11.80 16.48 -17.29
C SER A 395 11.40 15.93 -15.91
N ASN A 396 11.67 16.70 -14.84
CA ASN A 396 11.28 16.34 -13.49
C ASN A 396 9.76 16.43 -13.29
N GLN A 397 9.08 17.41 -13.91
CA GLN A 397 7.62 17.46 -13.91
C GLN A 397 7.00 16.26 -14.63
N LYS A 398 7.57 15.78 -15.74
CA LYS A 398 7.10 14.57 -16.43
C LYS A 398 7.21 13.33 -15.52
N ARG A 399 8.34 13.19 -14.81
CA ARG A 399 8.54 12.11 -13.82
C ARG A 399 7.55 12.23 -12.66
N LEU A 400 7.31 13.44 -12.16
CA LEU A 400 6.36 13.69 -11.09
C LEU A 400 4.92 13.38 -11.53
N ASN A 401 4.51 13.83 -12.72
CA ASN A 401 3.21 13.54 -13.30
C ASN A 401 2.96 12.02 -13.47
N ALA A 402 3.99 11.26 -13.87
CA ALA A 402 3.89 9.80 -13.94
C ALA A 402 3.62 9.18 -12.56
N LYS A 403 4.34 9.63 -11.52
CA LYS A 403 4.09 9.22 -10.13
C LYS A 403 2.69 9.61 -9.66
N ILE A 404 2.26 10.85 -9.90
CA ILE A 404 0.91 11.33 -9.54
C ILE A 404 -0.18 10.46 -10.18
N ARG A 405 -0.06 10.11 -11.47
CA ARG A 405 -1.01 9.24 -12.17
C ARG A 405 -1.08 7.84 -11.54
N GLN A 406 0.07 7.25 -11.24
CA GLN A 406 0.15 5.93 -10.60
C GLN A 406 -0.53 5.97 -9.21
N THR A 407 -0.18 6.96 -8.38
CA THR A 407 -0.77 7.14 -7.06
C THR A 407 -2.28 7.37 -7.13
N PHE A 408 -2.76 8.22 -8.05
CA PHE A 408 -4.19 8.47 -8.22
C PHE A 408 -4.96 7.21 -8.67
N GLY A 409 -4.38 6.43 -9.59
CA GLY A 409 -4.94 5.14 -10.01
C GLY A 409 -5.08 4.16 -8.84
N LEU A 410 -4.03 4.06 -8.00
CA LEU A 410 -4.05 3.21 -6.80
C LEU A 410 -5.12 3.67 -5.81
N VAL A 411 -5.18 4.97 -5.49
CA VAL A 411 -6.20 5.52 -4.57
C VAL A 411 -7.61 5.24 -5.09
N SER A 412 -7.85 5.41 -6.40
CA SER A 412 -9.15 5.16 -7.02
C SER A 412 -9.59 3.69 -6.88
N ILE A 413 -8.67 2.75 -7.12
CA ILE A 413 -8.93 1.30 -6.95
C ILE A 413 -9.24 0.98 -5.49
N CYS A 414 -8.46 1.52 -4.56
CA CYS A 414 -8.68 1.37 -3.12
C CYS A 414 -10.06 1.88 -2.70
N THR A 415 -10.48 3.05 -3.18
CA THR A 415 -11.81 3.62 -2.89
C THR A 415 -12.93 2.69 -3.38
N ILE A 416 -12.82 2.16 -4.60
CA ILE A 416 -13.82 1.21 -5.14
C ILE A 416 -13.93 -0.02 -4.24
N ILE A 417 -12.80 -0.61 -3.84
CA ILE A 417 -12.77 -1.79 -2.96
C ILE A 417 -13.46 -1.48 -1.63
N ILE A 418 -13.18 -0.34 -1.01
CA ILE A 418 -13.79 0.07 0.27
C ILE A 418 -15.31 0.20 0.13
N VAL A 419 -15.79 0.87 -0.92
CA VAL A 419 -17.23 1.07 -1.17
C VAL A 419 -17.94 -0.27 -1.33
N PHE A 420 -17.40 -1.19 -2.15
CA PHE A 420 -17.99 -2.50 -2.36
C PHE A 420 -17.91 -3.39 -1.11
N ALA A 421 -16.83 -3.31 -0.33
CA ALA A 421 -16.70 -4.01 0.94
C ALA A 421 -17.77 -3.53 1.95
N GLY A 422 -17.93 -2.20 2.08
CA GLY A 422 -18.95 -1.58 2.93
C GLY A 422 -20.37 -2.01 2.55
N TYR A 423 -20.70 -1.95 1.25
CA TYR A 423 -21.98 -2.45 0.73
C TYR A 423 -22.21 -3.93 1.06
N THR A 424 -21.15 -4.74 1.01
CA THR A 424 -21.22 -6.17 1.31
C THR A 424 -21.45 -6.44 2.79
N LEU A 425 -20.81 -5.67 3.68
CA LEU A 425 -21.08 -5.73 5.13
C LEU A 425 -22.54 -5.42 5.43
N ILE A 426 -23.09 -4.37 4.83
CA ILE A 426 -24.50 -3.99 4.99
C ILE A 426 -25.41 -5.16 4.55
N LYS A 427 -25.10 -5.82 3.43
CA LYS A 427 -25.84 -7.01 2.97
C LYS A 427 -25.74 -8.20 3.92
N ILE A 428 -24.57 -8.46 4.49
CA ILE A 428 -24.38 -9.55 5.45
C ILE A 428 -25.23 -9.28 6.71
N ILE A 429 -25.18 -8.05 7.23
CA ILE A 429 -25.96 -7.62 8.40
C ILE A 429 -27.46 -7.71 8.12
N SER A 430 -27.93 -7.21 6.98
CA SER A 430 -29.35 -7.27 6.61
C SER A 430 -29.83 -8.72 6.42
N SER A 431 -29.04 -9.57 5.75
CA SER A 431 -29.35 -10.99 5.60
C SER A 431 -29.42 -11.70 6.96
N TYR A 432 -28.54 -11.36 7.91
CA TYR A 432 -28.58 -11.93 9.26
C TYR A 432 -29.88 -11.54 9.98
N ARG A 433 -30.27 -10.26 9.92
CA ARG A 433 -31.51 -9.75 10.52
C ARG A 433 -32.76 -10.44 9.96
N ILE A 434 -32.86 -10.55 8.63
CA ILE A 434 -33.99 -11.21 7.95
C ILE A 434 -34.13 -12.66 8.43
N ARG A 435 -33.04 -13.45 8.39
CA ARG A 435 -33.05 -14.86 8.80
C ARG A 435 -33.44 -15.04 10.26
N LYS A 436 -32.97 -14.16 11.15
CA LYS A 436 -33.36 -14.17 12.58
C LYS A 436 -34.85 -13.85 12.77
N GLN A 437 -35.39 -12.89 12.01
CA GLN A 437 -36.80 -12.51 12.07
C GLN A 437 -37.72 -13.64 11.57
N LEU A 438 -37.32 -14.33 10.49
CA LEU A 438 -38.07 -15.48 9.96
C LEU A 438 -38.25 -16.61 10.97
N VAL A 439 -37.19 -16.95 11.72
CA VAL A 439 -37.28 -17.96 12.79
C VAL A 439 -38.21 -17.50 13.90
N LYS A 440 -38.08 -16.23 14.34
CA LYS A 440 -38.96 -15.67 15.39
C LYS A 440 -40.44 -15.73 14.97
N ASN A 441 -40.75 -15.39 13.73
CA ASN A 441 -42.11 -15.41 13.21
C ASN A 441 -42.69 -16.83 13.16
N GLN A 442 -41.90 -17.83 12.74
CA GLN A 442 -42.33 -19.24 12.72
C GLN A 442 -42.61 -19.78 14.13
N LEU A 443 -41.74 -19.46 15.08
CA LEU A 443 -41.92 -19.87 16.48
C LEU A 443 -43.17 -19.23 17.10
N ASN A 444 -43.40 -17.94 16.85
CA ASN A 444 -44.58 -17.24 17.33
C ASN A 444 -45.88 -17.81 16.74
N LYS A 445 -45.87 -18.13 15.43
CA LYS A 445 -47.02 -18.77 14.77
C LYS A 445 -47.34 -20.12 15.41
N SER A 446 -46.34 -20.96 15.64
CA SER A 446 -46.53 -22.28 16.27
C SER A 446 -47.08 -22.18 17.68
N ASN A 447 -46.59 -21.24 18.50
CA ASN A 447 -47.08 -21.04 19.87
C ASN A 447 -48.53 -20.55 19.89
N ASN A 448 -48.92 -19.64 19.00
CA ASN A 448 -50.31 -19.17 18.92
C ASN A 448 -51.27 -20.28 18.46
N THR A 449 -50.81 -21.18 17.57
CA THR A 449 -51.64 -22.30 17.10
C THR A 449 -51.90 -23.34 18.19
N LYS A 450 -50.96 -23.50 19.13
CA LYS A 450 -51.10 -24.36 20.32
C LYS A 450 -51.95 -23.77 21.45
N LEU A 451 -52.20 -22.46 21.43
CA LEU A 451 -53.07 -21.78 22.40
C LEU A 451 -54.53 -21.72 21.95
N THR A 452 -54.81 -22.02 20.68
CA THR A 452 -56.14 -22.04 20.06
C THR A 452 -56.70 -23.45 19.85
N MET A 453 -55.94 -24.48 20.20
CA MET A 453 -56.39 -25.87 20.35
C MET A 453 -56.43 -26.19 21.83
#